data_AF-X1NP54-F1
#
_entry.id   AF-X1NP54-F1
#
_cell.length_a   1.000
_cell.length_b   1.000
_cell.length_c   1.000
_cell.angle_alpha   90.00
_cell.angle_beta   90.00
_cell.angle_gamma   90.00
#
_symmetry.space_group_name_H-M   'P 1'
#
loop_
_entity.id
_entity.type
_entity.pdbx_description
1 polymer ?
#
loop_
_entity_poly.entity_id
_entity_poly.type
_entity_poly.pdbx_seq_one_letter_code
_entity_poly.pdbx_strand_id
1 'polypeptide(L)'
;PFVRAQYGDEYYELLCKIKNIFDPDGLMNPGKIINPDADVMVKNLRAEYKVLPERVKTDLLFGEGELAAELEQCYGCGLCRSCEPDLRMCPVFRAMGEELGSSRAKVNILHFWATGQLDEKDFESPEFRKFLDLCVNCKACLLQCPSGVDVSKLMIAARAQYVKRRGLRRAELVLSHNRCLSMFGSVFAPVSNFVMRLAVFKLLLEKFTGIDKRRGTPEFKHGSFLKAGRKYLAACEPIEKLIDKVAYFVDTYANYKDHELGFAV
;
A
#
# COMPACT_ATOMS: atom_id res chain seq x y z
N PRO A 1 -6.85 -1.45 -38.92
CA PRO A 1 -8.05 -0.79 -39.51
C PRO A 1 -8.09 0.74 -39.32
N PHE A 2 -8.03 1.23 -38.07
CA PHE A 2 -8.16 2.67 -37.77
C PHE A 2 -7.03 3.54 -38.33
N VAL A 3 -5.78 3.08 -38.23
CA VAL A 3 -4.62 3.81 -38.77
C VAL A 3 -4.72 3.96 -40.29
N ARG A 4 -5.13 2.89 -40.99
CA ARG A 4 -5.36 2.93 -42.44
C ARG A 4 -6.48 3.89 -42.82
N ALA A 5 -7.57 3.91 -42.05
CA ALA A 5 -8.66 4.87 -42.27
C ALA A 5 -8.25 6.33 -41.99
N GLN A 6 -7.38 6.56 -41.00
CA GLN A 6 -6.94 7.89 -40.61
C GLN A 6 -5.91 8.50 -41.57
N TYR A 7 -4.96 7.69 -42.05
CA TYR A 7 -3.83 8.18 -42.86
C TYR A 7 -3.89 7.78 -44.34
N GLY A 8 -4.82 6.90 -44.72
CA GLY A 8 -4.91 6.35 -46.07
C GLY A 8 -3.93 5.21 -46.32
N ASP A 9 -4.07 4.60 -47.50
CA ASP A 9 -3.39 3.36 -47.87
C ASP A 9 -1.87 3.53 -48.02
N GLU A 10 -1.42 4.62 -48.68
CA GLU A 10 0.00 4.86 -48.95
C GLU A 10 0.81 5.02 -47.65
N TYR A 11 0.30 5.83 -46.72
CA TYR A 11 0.94 6.04 -45.42
C TYR A 11 0.89 4.77 -44.55
N TYR A 12 -0.21 4.03 -44.58
CA TYR A 12 -0.32 2.76 -43.85
C TYR A 12 0.73 1.75 -44.33
N GLU A 13 0.90 1.59 -45.64
CA GLU A 13 1.92 0.71 -46.23
C GLU A 13 3.34 1.16 -45.85
N LEU A 14 3.60 2.47 -45.80
CA LEU A 14 4.88 3.00 -45.33
C LEU A 14 5.15 2.63 -43.87
N LEU A 15 4.15 2.80 -42.99
CA LEU A 15 4.27 2.41 -41.58
C LEU A 15 4.52 0.90 -41.43
N CYS A 16 3.84 0.06 -42.23
CA CYS A 16 4.08 -1.38 -42.25
C CYS A 16 5.52 -1.71 -42.64
N LYS A 17 6.06 -1.06 -43.68
CA LYS A 17 7.46 -1.23 -44.08
C LYS A 17 8.43 -0.83 -42.97
N ILE A 18 8.20 0.32 -42.32
CA ILE A 18 9.00 0.77 -41.18
C ILE A 18 8.98 -0.28 -40.07
N LYS A 19 7.80 -0.79 -39.69
CA LYS A 19 7.66 -1.82 -38.66
C LYS A 19 8.41 -3.10 -39.01
N ASN A 20 8.38 -3.54 -40.26
CA ASN A 20 9.07 -4.75 -40.72
C ASN A 20 10.60 -4.59 -40.77
N ILE A 21 11.11 -3.37 -40.98
CA ILE A 21 12.55 -3.09 -40.93
C ILE A 21 13.09 -3.26 -39.51
N PHE A 22 12.36 -2.75 -38.50
CA PHE A 22 12.82 -2.75 -37.10
C PHE A 22 12.44 -4.01 -36.33
N ASP A 23 11.39 -4.72 -36.73
CA ASP A 23 10.90 -5.90 -36.04
C ASP A 23 10.32 -6.91 -37.05
N PRO A 24 11.19 -7.55 -37.86
CA PRO A 24 10.80 -8.46 -38.94
C PRO A 24 10.08 -9.70 -38.42
N ASP A 25 10.45 -10.17 -37.24
CA ASP A 25 9.85 -11.35 -36.59
C ASP A 25 8.59 -11.02 -35.77
N GLY A 26 8.22 -9.74 -35.67
CA GLY A 26 7.03 -9.29 -34.95
C GLY A 26 7.11 -9.46 -33.43
N LEU A 27 8.31 -9.53 -32.85
CA LEU A 27 8.54 -9.76 -31.42
C LEU A 27 8.35 -8.49 -30.58
N MET A 28 8.53 -7.30 -31.17
CA MET A 28 8.44 -6.01 -30.51
C MET A 28 7.02 -5.42 -30.62
N ASN A 29 6.18 -5.74 -29.62
CA ASN A 29 4.79 -5.29 -29.48
C ASN A 29 3.87 -5.70 -30.65
N PRO A 30 3.64 -7.00 -30.86
CA PRO A 30 2.76 -7.49 -31.93
C PRO A 30 1.36 -6.90 -31.82
N GLY A 31 0.82 -6.45 -32.96
CA GLY A 31 -0.54 -5.92 -33.05
C GLY A 31 -0.77 -4.54 -32.43
N LYS A 32 0.27 -3.86 -31.92
CA LYS A 32 0.17 -2.44 -31.52
C LYS A 32 0.38 -1.50 -32.70
N ILE A 33 -0.45 -0.45 -32.74
CA ILE A 33 -0.46 0.60 -33.79
C ILE A 33 -0.86 0.04 -35.16
N ILE A 34 -0.05 -0.87 -35.71
CA ILE A 34 -0.33 -1.56 -36.96
C ILE A 34 -0.92 -2.92 -36.61
N ASN A 35 -2.18 -3.12 -37.00
CA ASN A 35 -2.88 -4.36 -36.77
C ASN A 35 -3.84 -4.66 -37.94
N PRO A 36 -3.70 -5.82 -38.61
CA PRO A 36 -4.63 -6.23 -39.65
C PRO A 36 -5.99 -6.69 -39.11
N ASP A 37 -6.07 -7.06 -37.83
CA ASP A 37 -7.28 -7.53 -37.17
C ASP A 37 -8.28 -6.37 -36.97
N ALA A 38 -9.43 -6.48 -37.64
CA ALA A 38 -10.55 -5.53 -37.52
C ALA A 38 -11.13 -5.49 -36.11
N ASP A 39 -11.13 -6.64 -35.43
CA ASP A 39 -11.84 -6.83 -34.17
C ASP A 39 -10.91 -6.77 -32.96
N VAL A 40 -9.66 -6.30 -33.13
CA VAL A 40 -8.67 -6.25 -32.04
C VAL A 40 -9.20 -5.51 -30.79
N MET A 41 -10.04 -4.49 -30.98
CA MET A 41 -10.58 -3.66 -29.90
C MET A 41 -11.61 -4.39 -29.01
N VAL A 42 -12.14 -5.53 -29.45
CA VAL A 42 -13.14 -6.33 -28.71
C VAL A 42 -12.58 -7.68 -28.24
N LYS A 43 -11.28 -7.91 -28.40
CA LYS A 43 -10.58 -9.13 -27.97
C LYS A 43 -9.80 -8.88 -26.68
N ASN A 44 -9.59 -9.95 -25.89
CA ASN A 44 -8.81 -9.93 -24.64
C ASN A 44 -9.24 -8.81 -23.68
N LEU A 45 -10.55 -8.60 -23.57
CA LEU A 45 -11.09 -7.54 -22.73
C LEU A 45 -10.81 -7.88 -21.27
N ARG A 46 -10.35 -6.90 -20.50
CA ARG A 46 -10.11 -7.08 -19.06
C ARG A 46 -11.36 -7.61 -18.33
N ALA A 47 -12.53 -7.15 -18.75
CA ALA A 47 -13.83 -7.51 -18.19
C ALA A 47 -14.38 -8.89 -18.65
N GLU A 48 -13.62 -9.63 -19.46
CA GLU A 48 -13.93 -11.03 -19.83
C GLU A 48 -13.98 -11.91 -18.58
N TYR A 49 -13.03 -11.72 -17.66
CA TYR A 49 -13.02 -12.39 -16.37
C TYR A 49 -13.76 -11.55 -15.34
N LYS A 50 -14.80 -12.14 -14.72
CA LYS A 50 -15.57 -11.46 -13.68
C LYS A 50 -14.90 -11.60 -12.31
N VAL A 51 -14.90 -10.50 -11.57
CA VAL A 51 -14.50 -10.49 -10.17
C VAL A 51 -15.41 -11.41 -9.37
N LEU A 52 -14.79 -12.32 -8.62
CA LEU A 52 -15.48 -13.29 -7.78
C LEU A 52 -15.96 -12.60 -6.49
N PRO A 53 -17.28 -12.57 -6.18
CA PRO A 53 -17.83 -11.83 -5.05
C PRO A 53 -17.23 -12.22 -3.69
N GLU A 54 -16.85 -13.48 -3.51
CA GLU A 54 -16.20 -13.98 -2.30
C GLU A 54 -14.77 -13.46 -2.09
N ARG A 55 -14.07 -13.09 -3.18
CA ARG A 55 -12.70 -12.56 -3.14
C ARG A 55 -12.63 -11.05 -2.95
N VAL A 56 -13.76 -10.35 -3.05
CA VAL A 56 -13.88 -8.90 -2.80
C VAL A 56 -14.66 -8.54 -1.53
N LYS A 57 -14.79 -9.49 -0.60
CA LYS A 57 -15.24 -9.19 0.76
C LYS A 57 -14.09 -8.58 1.56
N THR A 58 -14.34 -7.43 2.17
CA THR A 58 -13.31 -6.71 2.93
C THR A 58 -13.90 -6.10 4.20
N ASP A 59 -13.08 -6.08 5.25
CA ASP A 59 -13.39 -5.43 6.52
C ASP A 59 -13.05 -3.91 6.48
N LEU A 60 -12.51 -3.42 5.36
CA LEU A 60 -12.21 -2.01 5.13
C LEU A 60 -13.41 -1.24 4.58
N LEU A 61 -13.39 0.09 4.74
CA LEU A 61 -14.46 0.97 4.27
C LEU A 61 -14.39 1.18 2.74
N PHE A 62 -14.97 0.25 1.99
CA PHE A 62 -15.30 0.43 0.57
C PHE A 62 -16.80 0.66 0.41
N GLY A 63 -17.18 1.51 -0.53
CA GLY A 63 -18.54 1.59 -1.04
C GLY A 63 -18.95 0.29 -1.75
N GLU A 64 -20.24 0.14 -2.00
CA GLU A 64 -20.77 -1.01 -2.72
C GLU A 64 -20.15 -1.09 -4.13
N GLY A 65 -19.55 -2.23 -4.46
CA GLY A 65 -18.88 -2.45 -5.75
C GLY A 65 -17.55 -1.71 -5.95
N GLU A 66 -17.15 -0.80 -5.06
CA GLU A 66 -15.94 0.03 -5.21
C GLU A 66 -14.69 -0.83 -5.37
N LEU A 67 -14.49 -1.84 -4.52
CA LEU A 67 -13.30 -2.70 -4.58
C LEU A 67 -13.16 -3.43 -5.93
N ALA A 68 -14.26 -3.92 -6.49
CA ALA A 68 -14.25 -4.55 -7.81
C ALA A 68 -13.92 -3.54 -8.91
N ALA A 69 -14.52 -2.34 -8.87
CA ALA A 69 -14.25 -1.28 -9.82
C ALA A 69 -12.76 -0.86 -9.81
N GLU A 70 -12.17 -0.69 -8.63
CA GLU A 70 -10.74 -0.35 -8.47
C GLU A 70 -9.81 -1.40 -9.10
N LEU A 71 -10.18 -2.68 -9.02
CA LEU A 71 -9.43 -3.77 -9.66
C LEU A 71 -9.55 -3.74 -11.19
N GLU A 72 -10.68 -3.28 -11.73
CA GLU A 72 -10.97 -3.27 -13.17
C GLU A 72 -10.48 -2.01 -13.90
N GLN A 73 -10.32 -0.87 -13.21
CA GLN A 73 -9.98 0.42 -13.83
C GLN A 73 -8.58 0.51 -14.45
N CYS A 74 -7.64 -0.36 -14.08
CA CYS A 74 -6.29 -0.33 -14.63
C CYS A 74 -6.30 -0.77 -16.11
N TYR A 75 -6.03 0.19 -17.01
CA TYR A 75 -5.88 -0.05 -18.46
C TYR A 75 -4.43 -0.27 -18.91
N GLY A 76 -3.49 -0.42 -17.96
CA GLY A 76 -2.13 -0.89 -18.26
C GLY A 76 -1.19 0.12 -18.95
N CYS A 77 -1.46 1.43 -18.88
CA CYS A 77 -0.70 2.49 -19.56
C CYS A 77 0.81 2.49 -19.31
N GLY A 78 1.27 1.94 -18.19
CA GLY A 78 2.69 1.87 -17.87
C GLY A 78 3.28 3.15 -17.28
N LEU A 79 2.49 4.21 -17.08
CA LEU A 79 2.98 5.48 -16.52
C LEU A 79 3.64 5.29 -15.13
N CYS A 80 3.16 4.31 -14.36
CA CYS A 80 3.76 3.90 -13.08
C CYS A 80 5.21 3.38 -13.15
N ARG A 81 5.73 3.13 -14.36
CA ARG A 81 7.11 2.72 -14.63
C ARG A 81 8.01 3.90 -15.00
N SER A 82 7.44 5.11 -15.11
CA SER A 82 8.24 6.28 -15.45
C SER A 82 9.29 6.55 -14.36
N CYS A 83 10.50 6.87 -14.81
CA CYS A 83 11.59 7.36 -13.97
C CYS A 83 11.79 8.87 -14.11
N GLU A 84 10.93 9.55 -14.87
CA GLU A 84 11.02 10.99 -15.08
C GLU A 84 10.96 11.77 -13.74
N PRO A 85 11.61 12.95 -13.66
CA PRO A 85 11.70 13.71 -12.41
C PRO A 85 10.34 14.20 -11.88
N ASP A 86 9.44 14.55 -12.79
CA ASP A 86 8.09 15.10 -12.57
C ASP A 86 7.07 14.02 -12.14
N LEU A 87 7.36 12.75 -12.43
CA LEU A 87 6.48 11.63 -12.17
C LEU A 87 7.08 10.67 -11.13
N ARG A 88 6.50 10.68 -9.94
CA ARG A 88 6.99 9.93 -8.77
C ARG A 88 5.96 8.93 -8.26
N MET A 89 5.46 8.08 -9.15
CA MET A 89 4.30 7.24 -8.84
C MET A 89 4.64 6.07 -7.90
N CYS A 90 5.65 5.25 -8.24
CA CYS A 90 6.08 4.15 -7.39
C CYS A 90 7.57 4.24 -7.06
N PRO A 91 7.95 4.50 -5.80
CA PRO A 91 9.34 4.57 -5.40
C PRO A 91 10.04 3.20 -5.47
N VAL A 92 9.30 2.11 -5.27
CA VAL A 92 9.87 0.74 -5.30
C VAL A 92 10.26 0.34 -6.72
N PHE A 93 9.42 0.66 -7.71
CA PHE A 93 9.79 0.46 -9.12
C PHE A 93 11.05 1.26 -9.48
N ARG A 94 11.11 2.55 -9.10
CA ARG A 94 12.28 3.39 -9.38
C ARG A 94 13.56 2.87 -8.74
N ALA A 95 13.46 2.25 -7.56
CA ALA A 95 14.61 1.68 -6.87
C ALA A 95 15.06 0.33 -7.47
N MET A 96 14.12 -0.52 -7.89
CA MET A 96 14.42 -1.89 -8.35
C MET A 96 14.59 -2.00 -9.87
N GLY A 97 13.87 -1.19 -10.65
CA GLY A 97 13.76 -1.35 -12.11
C GLY A 97 12.90 -2.54 -12.56
N GLU A 98 12.27 -3.25 -11.63
CA GLU A 98 11.52 -4.48 -11.89
C GLU A 98 10.00 -4.26 -11.96
N GLU A 99 9.33 -4.90 -12.91
CA GLU A 99 7.88 -4.77 -13.15
C GLU A 99 7.05 -5.06 -11.89
N LEU A 100 7.43 -6.06 -11.09
CA LEU A 100 6.75 -6.42 -9.83
C LEU A 100 6.67 -5.27 -8.83
N GLY A 101 7.62 -4.33 -8.88
CA GLY A 101 7.61 -3.14 -8.03
C GLY A 101 6.57 -2.10 -8.46
N SER A 102 6.08 -2.14 -9.71
CA SER A 102 5.22 -1.11 -10.30
C SER A 102 3.80 -1.09 -9.73
N SER A 103 3.13 0.06 -9.84
CA SER A 103 1.72 0.18 -9.43
C SER A 103 0.79 -0.69 -10.29
N ARG A 104 1.05 -0.81 -11.59
CA ARG A 104 0.21 -1.64 -12.47
C ARG A 104 0.37 -3.13 -12.18
N ALA A 105 1.57 -3.60 -11.86
CA ALA A 105 1.77 -4.99 -11.45
C ALA A 105 0.97 -5.29 -10.19
N LYS A 106 0.93 -4.34 -9.25
CA LYS A 106 0.12 -4.44 -8.03
C LYS A 106 -1.35 -4.67 -8.34
N VAL A 107 -1.93 -3.83 -9.19
CA VAL A 107 -3.35 -3.96 -9.58
C VAL A 107 -3.60 -5.22 -10.39
N ASN A 108 -2.71 -5.57 -11.33
CA ASN A 108 -2.90 -6.74 -12.20
C ASN A 108 -2.84 -8.06 -11.44
N ILE A 109 -1.87 -8.23 -10.53
CA ILE A 109 -1.76 -9.45 -9.73
C ILE A 109 -2.98 -9.59 -8.81
N LEU A 110 -3.43 -8.50 -8.18
CA LEU A 110 -4.64 -8.51 -7.37
C LEU A 110 -5.89 -8.78 -8.20
N HIS A 111 -5.97 -8.25 -9.42
CA HIS A 111 -7.06 -8.55 -10.35
C HIS A 111 -7.08 -10.02 -10.75
N PHE A 112 -5.94 -10.60 -11.13
CA PHE A 112 -5.85 -12.02 -11.48
C PHE A 112 -6.29 -12.92 -10.32
N TRP A 113 -5.92 -12.57 -9.09
CA TRP A 113 -6.46 -13.24 -7.92
C TRP A 113 -7.98 -13.01 -7.77
N ALA A 114 -8.46 -11.77 -7.85
CA ALA A 114 -9.88 -11.47 -7.66
C ALA A 114 -10.79 -12.12 -8.72
N THR A 115 -10.29 -12.37 -9.92
CA THR A 115 -11.05 -13.02 -11.01
C THR A 115 -10.80 -14.52 -11.15
N GLY A 116 -10.08 -15.16 -10.22
CA GLY A 116 -9.84 -16.61 -10.26
C GLY A 116 -8.76 -17.09 -11.23
N GLN A 117 -7.99 -16.18 -11.85
CA GLN A 117 -6.85 -16.54 -12.71
C GLN A 117 -5.61 -16.95 -11.90
N LEU A 118 -5.51 -16.49 -10.65
CA LEU A 118 -4.58 -17.02 -9.66
C LEU A 118 -5.34 -17.82 -8.60
N ASP A 119 -4.78 -18.95 -8.21
CA ASP A 119 -5.39 -19.81 -7.21
C ASP A 119 -5.24 -19.23 -5.79
N GLU A 120 -6.08 -19.70 -4.88
CA GLU A 120 -5.97 -19.30 -3.46
C GLU A 120 -4.64 -19.75 -2.84
N LYS A 121 -4.06 -20.85 -3.32
CA LYS A 121 -2.73 -21.31 -2.93
C LYS A 121 -1.63 -20.31 -3.31
N ASP A 122 -1.76 -19.69 -4.49
CA ASP A 122 -0.81 -18.67 -4.94
C ASP A 122 -0.91 -17.42 -4.07
N PHE A 123 -2.14 -16.98 -3.77
CA PHE A 123 -2.37 -15.82 -2.88
C PHE A 123 -1.78 -16.02 -1.48
N GLU A 124 -1.86 -17.24 -0.95
CA GLU A 124 -1.34 -17.61 0.36
C GLU A 124 0.15 -17.94 0.39
N SER A 125 0.82 -17.89 -0.77
CA SER A 125 2.23 -18.25 -0.89
C SER A 125 3.18 -17.23 -0.24
N PRO A 126 4.35 -17.68 0.22
CA PRO A 126 5.43 -16.77 0.65
C PRO A 126 5.85 -15.77 -0.44
N GLU A 127 5.76 -16.15 -1.71
CA GLU A 127 6.10 -15.35 -2.89
C GLU A 127 5.12 -14.19 -3.04
N PHE A 128 3.82 -14.48 -2.93
CA PHE A 128 2.79 -13.45 -2.94
C PHE A 128 2.94 -12.49 -1.76
N ARG A 129 3.35 -13.00 -0.59
CA ARG A 129 3.65 -12.13 0.54
C ARG A 129 4.83 -11.19 0.28
N LYS A 130 5.88 -11.65 -0.39
CA LYS A 130 7.01 -10.78 -0.80
C LYS A 130 6.51 -9.69 -1.75
N PHE A 131 5.64 -10.03 -2.70
CA PHE A 131 4.98 -9.06 -3.55
C PHE A 131 4.16 -8.03 -2.76
N LEU A 132 3.36 -8.46 -1.78
CA LEU A 132 2.62 -7.55 -0.90
C LEU A 132 3.57 -6.60 -0.14
N ASP A 133 4.75 -7.05 0.26
CA ASP A 133 5.76 -6.26 0.96
C ASP A 133 6.38 -5.16 0.07
N LEU A 134 6.31 -5.26 -1.26
CA LEU A 134 6.77 -4.23 -2.22
C LEU A 134 5.92 -2.94 -2.22
N CYS A 135 4.83 -2.87 -1.46
CA CYS A 135 4.05 -1.65 -1.31
C CYS A 135 4.36 -0.93 0.00
N VAL A 136 5.12 0.16 -0.06
CA VAL A 136 5.36 1.01 1.13
C VAL A 136 4.17 1.91 1.48
N ASN A 137 3.05 1.79 0.76
CA ASN A 137 1.83 2.56 0.98
C ASN A 137 2.03 4.09 1.00
N CYS A 138 2.94 4.60 0.16
CA CYS A 138 3.28 6.02 0.07
C CYS A 138 2.19 6.90 -0.59
N LYS A 139 1.16 6.28 -1.18
CA LYS A 139 0.01 6.94 -1.84
C LYS A 139 0.31 7.82 -3.06
N ALA A 140 1.54 7.85 -3.57
CA ALA A 140 1.83 8.64 -4.78
C ALA A 140 1.08 8.12 -6.03
N CYS A 141 0.81 6.81 -6.10
CA CYS A 141 -0.05 6.20 -7.11
C CYS A 141 -1.49 6.73 -7.12
N LEU A 142 -2.08 7.01 -5.95
CA LEU A 142 -3.43 7.56 -5.84
C LEU A 142 -3.53 8.93 -6.51
N LEU A 143 -2.46 9.74 -6.41
CA LEU A 143 -2.45 11.11 -6.94
C LEU A 143 -2.09 11.20 -8.42
N GLN A 144 -1.24 10.28 -8.92
CA GLN A 144 -0.63 10.39 -10.24
C GLN A 144 -1.19 9.40 -11.27
N CYS A 145 -2.01 8.45 -10.86
CA CYS A 145 -2.58 7.47 -11.78
C CYS A 145 -3.67 8.12 -12.66
N PRO A 146 -3.52 8.14 -14.00
CA PRO A 146 -4.51 8.75 -14.88
C PRO A 146 -5.83 7.97 -14.92
N SER A 147 -5.82 6.69 -14.56
CA SER A 147 -7.06 5.90 -14.41
C SER A 147 -7.76 6.10 -13.07
N GLY A 148 -7.16 6.84 -12.13
CA GLY A 148 -7.75 7.11 -10.80
C GLY A 148 -7.68 5.95 -9.80
N VAL A 149 -7.02 4.83 -10.13
CA VAL A 149 -7.01 3.63 -9.27
C VAL A 149 -6.36 3.90 -7.91
N ASP A 150 -7.06 3.60 -6.82
CA ASP A 150 -6.53 3.59 -5.45
C ASP A 150 -5.76 2.30 -5.15
N VAL A 151 -4.59 2.19 -5.76
CA VAL A 151 -3.66 1.08 -5.54
C VAL A 151 -3.28 0.95 -4.06
N SER A 152 -3.30 2.05 -3.30
CA SER A 152 -2.93 2.02 -1.88
C SER A 152 -3.97 1.26 -1.07
N LYS A 153 -5.25 1.60 -1.25
CA LYS A 153 -6.37 0.92 -0.60
C LYS A 153 -6.50 -0.54 -1.04
N LEU A 154 -6.28 -0.83 -2.33
CA LEU A 154 -6.19 -2.22 -2.85
C LEU A 154 -5.11 -3.04 -2.12
N MET A 155 -3.90 -2.50 -1.98
CA MET A 155 -2.81 -3.21 -1.31
C MET A 155 -3.07 -3.40 0.20
N ILE A 156 -3.75 -2.46 0.86
CA ILE A 156 -4.16 -2.61 2.25
C ILE A 156 -5.22 -3.71 2.37
N ALA A 157 -6.23 -3.74 1.48
CA ALA A 157 -7.26 -4.78 1.45
C ALA A 157 -6.64 -6.17 1.26
N ALA A 158 -5.72 -6.31 0.30
CA ALA A 158 -5.02 -7.55 0.05
C ALA A 158 -4.16 -8.00 1.25
N ARG A 159 -3.47 -7.08 1.92
CA ARG A 159 -2.71 -7.37 3.14
C ARG A 159 -3.60 -7.82 4.29
N ALA A 160 -4.74 -7.15 4.50
CA ALA A 160 -5.71 -7.53 5.51
C ALA A 160 -6.23 -8.96 5.26
N GLN A 161 -6.61 -9.26 4.02
CA GLN A 161 -7.06 -10.58 3.63
C GLN A 161 -5.98 -11.65 3.79
N TYR A 162 -4.73 -11.36 3.39
CA TYR A 162 -3.60 -12.25 3.57
C TYR A 162 -3.37 -12.56 5.05
N VAL A 163 -3.34 -11.53 5.91
CA VAL A 163 -3.15 -11.68 7.36
C VAL A 163 -4.30 -12.45 8.01
N LYS A 164 -5.55 -12.26 7.56
CA LYS A 164 -6.70 -13.02 8.04
C LYS A 164 -6.55 -14.53 7.84
N ARG A 165 -5.86 -14.94 6.77
CA ARG A 165 -5.65 -16.35 6.41
C ARG A 165 -4.34 -16.94 6.93
N ARG A 166 -3.26 -16.17 6.91
CA ARG A 166 -1.89 -16.64 7.22
C ARG A 166 -1.33 -16.12 8.54
N GLY A 167 -2.02 -15.19 9.19
CA GLY A 167 -1.58 -14.52 10.40
C GLY A 167 -0.52 -13.42 10.17
N LEU A 168 -0.15 -12.77 11.26
CA LEU A 168 0.90 -11.74 11.30
C LEU A 168 2.28 -12.38 11.47
N ARG A 169 3.32 -11.76 10.90
CA ARG A 169 4.71 -12.05 11.28
C ARG A 169 4.94 -11.63 12.74
N ARG A 170 5.95 -12.21 13.38
CA ARG A 170 6.29 -11.91 14.79
C ARG A 170 6.51 -10.41 15.04
N ALA A 171 7.26 -9.73 14.17
CA ALA A 171 7.46 -8.29 14.25
C ALA A 171 6.14 -7.52 14.12
N GLU A 172 5.28 -7.89 13.17
CA GLU A 172 3.98 -7.23 12.95
C GLU A 172 3.02 -7.47 14.12
N LEU A 173 3.05 -8.66 14.71
CA LEU A 173 2.27 -8.99 15.91
C LEU A 173 2.67 -8.08 17.09
N VAL A 174 3.97 -7.93 17.33
CA VAL A 174 4.48 -7.04 18.40
C VAL A 174 4.10 -5.59 18.11
N LEU A 175 4.31 -5.11 16.88
CA LEU A 175 4.04 -3.73 16.50
C LEU A 175 2.55 -3.38 16.47
N SER A 176 1.68 -4.32 16.11
CA SER A 176 0.21 -4.12 16.13
C SER A 176 -0.35 -4.00 17.54
N HIS A 177 0.33 -4.55 18.55
CA HIS A 177 -0.05 -4.45 19.95
C HIS A 177 0.63 -3.28 20.68
N ASN A 178 0.96 -2.19 19.96
CA ASN A 178 1.72 -1.06 20.52
C ASN A 178 1.07 -0.45 21.76
N ARG A 179 -0.27 -0.44 21.84
CA ARG A 179 -1.03 0.18 22.93
C ARG A 179 -0.83 -0.58 24.23
N CYS A 180 -1.01 -1.89 24.19
CA CYS A 180 -0.80 -2.75 25.36
C CYS A 180 0.65 -2.68 25.81
N LEU A 181 1.61 -2.80 24.87
CA LEU A 181 3.04 -2.69 25.18
C LEU A 181 3.40 -1.33 25.79
N SER A 182 2.83 -0.25 25.28
CA SER A 182 3.11 1.10 25.80
C SER A 182 2.46 1.33 27.16
N MET A 183 1.27 0.78 27.40
CA MET A 183 0.61 0.84 28.70
C MET A 183 1.43 0.11 29.77
N PHE A 184 1.83 -1.14 29.53
CA PHE A 184 2.65 -1.90 30.49
C PHE A 184 4.04 -1.28 30.66
N GLY A 185 4.66 -0.85 29.55
CA GLY A 185 5.96 -0.18 29.58
C GLY A 185 5.94 1.12 30.38
N SER A 186 4.84 1.88 30.30
CA SER A 186 4.65 3.12 31.06
C SER A 186 4.41 2.89 32.56
N VAL A 187 3.61 1.89 32.94
CA VAL A 187 3.36 1.57 34.36
C VAL A 187 4.68 1.27 35.09
N PHE A 188 5.60 0.57 34.44
CA PHE A 188 6.92 0.22 34.99
C PHE A 188 8.07 1.02 34.36
N ALA A 189 7.82 2.25 33.90
CA ALA A 189 8.74 3.03 33.06
C ALA A 189 10.23 2.99 33.49
N PRO A 190 10.63 3.22 34.76
CA PRO A 190 12.04 3.17 35.14
C PRO A 190 12.68 1.80 34.85
N VAL A 191 11.96 0.72 35.18
CA VAL A 191 12.42 -0.66 34.96
C VAL A 191 12.38 -1.01 33.48
N SER A 192 11.29 -0.69 32.78
CA SER A 192 11.15 -0.94 31.34
C SER A 192 12.23 -0.23 30.54
N ASN A 193 12.49 1.05 30.82
CA ASN A 193 13.53 1.83 30.12
C ASN A 193 14.93 1.29 30.42
N PHE A 194 15.22 0.86 31.65
CA PHE A 194 16.49 0.22 32.00
C PHE A 194 16.68 -1.09 31.22
N VAL A 195 15.70 -1.99 31.27
CA VAL A 195 15.74 -3.28 30.57
C VAL A 195 15.90 -3.09 29.06
N MET A 196 15.20 -2.13 28.46
CA MET A 196 15.25 -1.85 27.02
C MET A 196 16.59 -1.28 26.53
N ARG A 197 17.45 -0.81 27.45
CA ARG A 197 18.81 -0.36 27.14
C ARG A 197 19.83 -1.50 27.13
N LEU A 198 19.54 -2.64 27.79
CA LEU A 198 20.45 -3.78 27.88
C LEU A 198 20.70 -4.42 26.50
N ALA A 199 21.98 -4.67 26.18
CA ALA A 199 22.36 -5.32 24.92
C ALA A 199 21.77 -6.75 24.80
N VAL A 200 21.72 -7.48 25.92
CA VAL A 200 21.12 -8.81 25.98
C VAL A 200 19.64 -8.75 25.63
N PHE A 201 18.90 -7.75 26.14
CA PHE A 201 17.49 -7.58 25.80
C PHE A 201 17.32 -7.32 24.30
N LYS A 202 18.13 -6.45 23.68
CA LYS A 202 18.07 -6.18 22.24
C LYS A 202 18.36 -7.41 21.39
N LEU A 203 19.33 -8.24 21.80
CA LEU A 203 19.63 -9.52 21.15
C LEU A 203 18.46 -10.51 21.25
N LEU A 204 17.83 -10.61 22.42
CA LEU A 204 16.65 -11.47 22.61
C LEU A 204 15.46 -10.93 21.78
N LEU A 205 15.23 -9.62 21.78
CA LEU A 205 14.17 -8.98 21.00
C LEU A 205 14.32 -9.30 19.51
N GLU A 206 15.53 -9.15 18.96
CA GLU A 206 15.82 -9.51 17.56
C GLU A 206 15.57 -10.99 17.29
N LYS A 207 16.07 -11.88 18.15
CA LYS A 207 15.91 -13.33 17.99
C LYS A 207 14.45 -13.78 18.02
N PHE A 208 13.62 -13.20 18.88
CA PHE A 208 12.23 -13.60 19.05
C PHE A 208 11.27 -12.88 18.09
N THR A 209 11.51 -11.60 17.81
CA THR A 209 10.57 -10.77 17.05
C THR A 209 11.02 -10.50 15.61
N GLY A 210 12.32 -10.57 15.34
CA GLY A 210 12.92 -10.15 14.06
C GLY A 210 13.15 -8.64 13.93
N ILE A 211 12.92 -7.86 15.00
CA ILE A 211 13.23 -6.42 15.02
C ILE A 211 14.75 -6.26 15.20
N ASP A 212 15.41 -5.66 14.21
CA ASP A 212 16.86 -5.44 14.20
C ASP A 212 17.35 -4.74 15.49
N LYS A 213 18.34 -5.32 16.16
CA LYS A 213 18.88 -4.84 17.44
C LYS A 213 19.49 -3.43 17.39
N ARG A 214 19.82 -2.94 16.19
CA ARG A 214 20.36 -1.59 15.97
C ARG A 214 19.29 -0.51 16.01
N ARG A 215 18.00 -0.89 16.00
CA ARG A 215 16.89 0.06 16.14
C ARG A 215 16.84 0.63 17.56
N GLY A 216 16.50 1.92 17.64
CA GLY A 216 16.20 2.58 18.90
C GLY A 216 14.97 1.93 19.55
N THR A 217 15.07 1.63 20.84
CA THR A 217 13.94 1.19 21.65
C THR A 217 13.17 2.42 22.16
N PRO A 218 11.82 2.38 22.19
CA PRO A 218 11.06 3.52 22.70
C PRO A 218 11.33 3.75 24.19
N GLU A 219 11.33 5.01 24.60
CA GLU A 219 11.35 5.41 26.00
C GLU A 219 9.93 5.68 26.48
N PHE A 220 9.58 5.20 27.67
CA PHE A 220 8.28 5.40 28.27
C PHE A 220 8.33 6.45 29.38
N LYS A 221 7.28 7.28 29.46
CA LYS A 221 7.02 8.16 30.61
C LYS A 221 6.03 7.44 31.55
N HIS A 222 6.20 7.65 32.86
CA HIS A 222 5.39 6.96 33.86
C HIS A 222 3.93 7.47 33.85
N GLY A 223 2.98 6.54 33.79
CA GLY A 223 1.56 6.85 33.75
C GLY A 223 1.09 7.34 32.38
N SER A 224 -0.16 7.81 32.30
CA SER A 224 -0.75 8.27 31.06
C SER A 224 -0.90 9.79 31.00
N PHE A 225 -0.60 10.39 29.84
CA PHE A 225 -0.91 11.80 29.58
C PHE A 225 -2.38 12.09 29.82
N LEU A 226 -3.31 11.22 29.41
CA LEU A 226 -4.75 11.43 29.64
C LEU A 226 -5.12 11.61 31.13
N LYS A 227 -4.32 11.06 32.07
CA LYS A 227 -4.50 11.31 33.50
C LYS A 227 -3.84 12.62 33.92
N ALA A 228 -2.62 12.89 33.44
CA ALA A 228 -1.89 14.12 33.72
C ALA A 228 -2.60 15.36 33.16
N GLY A 229 -3.03 15.34 31.90
CA GLY A 229 -3.78 16.40 31.22
C GLY A 229 -5.13 16.68 31.88
N ARG A 230 -5.87 15.65 32.31
CA ARG A 230 -7.11 15.85 33.10
C ARG A 230 -6.85 16.57 34.42
N LYS A 231 -5.78 16.21 35.12
CA LYS A 231 -5.37 16.90 36.35
C LYS A 231 -4.96 18.35 36.08
N TYR A 232 -4.25 18.59 34.98
CA TYR A 232 -3.84 19.92 34.55
C TYR A 232 -5.06 20.81 34.23
N LEU A 233 -5.98 20.34 33.39
CA LEU A 233 -7.19 21.07 33.03
C LEU A 233 -8.10 21.37 34.23
N ALA A 234 -8.17 20.46 35.21
CA ALA A 234 -8.91 20.69 36.45
C ALA A 234 -8.29 21.75 37.36
N ALA A 235 -7.00 22.06 37.18
CA ALA A 235 -6.30 23.12 37.89
C ALA A 235 -6.32 24.46 37.16
N CYS A 236 -6.72 24.48 35.88
CA CYS A 236 -6.89 25.72 35.11
C CYS A 236 -8.15 26.46 35.57
N GLU A 237 -8.12 27.79 35.50
CA GLU A 237 -9.29 28.60 35.79
C GLU A 237 -10.41 28.33 34.75
N PRO A 238 -11.69 28.35 35.18
CA PRO A 238 -12.80 28.20 34.26
C PRO A 238 -12.78 29.30 33.19
N ILE A 239 -12.98 28.91 31.93
CA ILE A 239 -13.06 29.86 30.82
C ILE A 239 -14.38 30.63 30.93
N GLU A 240 -14.33 31.92 31.28
CA GLU A 240 -15.53 32.77 31.48
C GLU A 240 -16.38 32.91 30.22
N LYS A 241 -15.74 32.99 29.04
CA LYS A 241 -16.42 33.13 27.75
C LYS A 241 -15.97 32.03 26.79
N LEU A 242 -16.77 30.98 26.72
CA LEU A 242 -16.52 29.86 25.80
C LEU A 242 -16.75 30.33 24.35
N ILE A 243 -15.70 30.24 23.53
CA ILE A 243 -15.79 30.55 22.08
C ILE A 243 -16.18 29.29 21.32
N ASP A 244 -15.54 28.15 21.62
CA ASP A 244 -15.74 26.88 20.94
C ASP A 244 -15.36 25.67 21.82
N LYS A 245 -15.71 24.46 21.37
CA LYS A 245 -15.32 23.20 22.02
C LYS A 245 -14.35 22.41 21.15
N VAL A 246 -13.24 21.97 21.75
CA VAL A 246 -12.22 21.17 21.06
C VAL A 246 -12.22 19.74 21.61
N ALA A 247 -12.22 18.75 20.71
CA ALA A 247 -12.00 17.35 21.04
C ALA A 247 -10.56 16.96 20.66
N TYR A 248 -9.72 16.69 21.66
CA TYR A 248 -8.34 16.27 21.44
C TYR A 248 -8.19 14.75 21.55
N PHE A 249 -7.80 14.10 20.44
CA PHE A 249 -7.56 12.67 20.37
C PHE A 249 -6.08 12.36 20.55
N VAL A 250 -5.70 11.99 21.76
CA VAL A 250 -4.32 11.65 22.12
C VAL A 250 -3.98 10.26 21.57
N ASP A 251 -2.89 10.17 20.81
CA ASP A 251 -2.40 8.88 20.31
C ASP A 251 -1.64 8.08 21.40
N THR A 252 -1.26 6.85 21.09
CA THR A 252 -0.49 5.99 22.02
C THR A 252 0.87 6.60 22.38
N TYR A 253 1.49 7.39 21.48
CA TYR A 253 2.83 7.94 21.67
C TYR A 253 2.81 9.10 22.68
N ALA A 254 2.00 10.12 22.42
CA ALA A 254 1.78 11.23 23.34
C ALA A 254 1.24 10.72 24.68
N ASN A 255 0.42 9.67 24.68
CA ASN A 255 -0.18 9.16 25.90
C ASN A 255 0.77 8.43 26.85
N TYR A 256 1.80 7.72 26.36
CA TYR A 256 2.62 6.84 27.19
C TYR A 256 4.13 7.07 27.07
N LYS A 257 4.58 7.83 26.08
CA LYS A 257 6.00 8.03 25.77
C LYS A 257 6.39 9.48 25.92
N ASP A 258 5.63 10.39 25.31
CA ASP A 258 5.94 11.82 25.37
C ASP A 258 4.74 12.68 25.75
N HIS A 259 4.58 12.89 27.05
CA HIS A 259 3.54 13.75 27.59
C HIS A 259 3.68 15.22 27.18
N GLU A 260 4.90 15.70 26.87
CA GLU A 260 5.12 17.10 26.49
C GLU A 260 4.48 17.40 25.14
N LEU A 261 4.55 16.45 24.20
CA LEU A 261 3.84 16.54 22.94
C LEU A 261 2.33 16.73 23.15
N GLY A 262 1.76 16.09 24.17
CA GLY A 262 0.35 16.26 24.53
C GLY A 262 0.02 17.63 25.16
N PHE A 263 0.97 18.23 25.89
CA PHE A 263 0.79 19.57 26.50
C PHE A 263 1.07 20.72 25.52
N ALA A 264 1.78 20.45 24.42
CA ALA A 264 2.11 21.45 23.42
C ALA A 264 0.95 21.80 22.47
N VAL A 265 -0.15 21.03 22.53
CA VAL A 265 -1.39 21.21 21.76
C VAL A 265 -2.46 21.83 22.65
#